data_AF-A0A8J3IZN4-F1
#
_entry.id   AF-A0A8J3IZN4-F1
#
_cell.length_a   1.000
_cell.length_b   1.000
_cell.length_c   1.000
_cell.angle_alpha   90.00
_cell.angle_beta   90.00
_cell.angle_gamma   90.00
#
_symmetry.space_group_name_H-M   'P 1'
#
loop_
_entity.id
_entity.type
_entity.pdbx_description
1 polymer ?
#
loop_
_entity_poly.entity_id
_entity_poly.type
_entity_poly.pdbx_seq_one_letter_code
_entity_poly.pdbx_strand_id
1 'polypeptide(L)'
;MGQSGGVSRRGLLVAGGVALAGAGALAAGALASAAEPPTSASGTTGLPPSPRFALGAEPRELWRRKPLHNNTVLQSLAFDNVHGHIYTVQLVQGGLQLPGESAPVSGAQRDLRGDLALTKLDLAGNELGHMYLTGFGHGVQIGVQPAAHGAYLWTETKAVADDGVHGWGSVLGRFAFVDGAVLTPDTPGLTQVAPVPGADRTTATIDPAYGTLTMRHRVDGHFRYAMYRLEQLAHGVVQPIAEVAQPDVLATDFQGYATYGRYLYLIEGNAYGHVGSTPPTGNTVITRVRWSDGVVEDRQPCTAAADLAFREPEGMAIQLVGGRPRLAFGFAETISATDSHKIAVVCYLDQLA
;
A
#
# COMPACT_ATOMS: atom_id res chain seq x y z
N MET A 1 -18.74 -34.99 -42.30
CA MET A 1 -17.32 -34.57 -42.41
C MET A 1 -17.30 -33.06 -42.54
N GLY A 2 -16.56 -32.28 -41.76
CA GLY A 2 -15.67 -32.66 -40.65
C GLY A 2 -15.46 -31.50 -39.65
N GLN A 3 -14.50 -31.67 -38.74
CA GLN A 3 -13.97 -30.60 -37.86
C GLN A 3 -13.17 -29.58 -38.72
N SER A 4 -12.69 -28.42 -38.26
CA SER A 4 -12.37 -27.88 -36.92
C SER A 4 -12.51 -26.34 -36.97
N GLY A 5 -12.55 -25.55 -35.89
CA GLY A 5 -11.59 -25.42 -34.79
C GLY A 5 -11.13 -23.96 -34.70
N GLY A 6 -11.16 -23.35 -33.51
CA GLY A 6 -10.97 -21.89 -33.36
C GLY A 6 -9.50 -21.43 -33.36
N VAL A 7 -9.29 -20.11 -33.50
CA VAL A 7 -7.96 -19.48 -33.40
C VAL A 7 -7.95 -18.44 -32.28
N SER A 8 -7.27 -18.78 -31.17
CA SER A 8 -6.78 -17.80 -30.20
C SER A 8 -5.35 -17.39 -30.58
N ARG A 9 -4.98 -16.12 -30.38
CA ARG A 9 -3.59 -15.65 -30.46
C ARG A 9 -3.27 -14.66 -29.35
N ARG A 10 -2.55 -15.14 -28.34
CA ARG A 10 -1.74 -14.31 -27.44
C ARG A 10 -0.58 -13.69 -28.22
N GLY A 11 -0.18 -12.49 -27.78
CA GLY A 11 1.23 -12.13 -27.56
C GLY A 11 2.10 -11.86 -28.79
N LEU A 12 2.75 -10.70 -28.77
CA LEU A 12 3.95 -10.45 -29.56
C LEU A 12 4.96 -9.65 -28.72
N LEU A 13 5.95 -10.36 -28.16
CA LEU A 13 7.24 -9.73 -27.83
C LEU A 13 8.03 -9.59 -29.13
N VAL A 14 8.69 -8.46 -29.33
CA VAL A 14 9.64 -8.26 -30.43
C VAL A 14 10.96 -7.76 -29.85
N ALA A 15 12.00 -8.55 -30.04
CA ALA A 15 13.40 -8.15 -29.87
C ALA A 15 14.13 -8.42 -31.19
N GLY A 16 15.12 -7.60 -31.56
CA GLY A 16 15.91 -7.81 -32.77
C GLY A 16 17.13 -6.89 -32.89
N GLY A 17 18.30 -7.47 -33.21
CA GLY A 17 19.45 -6.79 -33.83
C GLY A 17 19.49 -7.07 -35.35
N VAL A 18 20.60 -7.13 -36.10
CA VAL A 18 22.07 -7.12 -35.82
C VAL A 18 22.78 -6.73 -37.15
N ALA A 19 23.85 -5.92 -37.27
CA ALA A 19 24.52 -5.00 -36.33
C ALA A 19 24.87 -3.63 -37.00
N LEU A 20 25.97 -3.35 -37.71
CA LEU A 20 27.20 -4.09 -38.09
C LEU A 20 28.39 -3.10 -38.26
N ALA A 21 29.63 -3.61 -38.28
CA ALA A 21 30.96 -2.99 -38.56
C ALA A 21 31.08 -1.51 -39.04
N GLY A 22 32.07 -0.70 -38.62
CA GLY A 22 33.35 -0.95 -37.93
C GLY A 22 34.36 0.16 -38.31
N ALA A 23 35.66 0.17 -37.97
CA ALA A 23 36.48 -0.61 -37.03
C ALA A 23 37.84 0.13 -36.81
N GLY A 24 38.54 -0.06 -35.69
CA GLY A 24 39.87 0.55 -35.43
C GLY A 24 40.45 0.16 -34.07
N ALA A 25 41.77 0.00 -33.97
CA ALA A 25 42.46 -0.46 -32.76
C ALA A 25 43.59 0.48 -32.33
N LEU A 26 43.85 0.55 -31.01
CA LEU A 26 45.19 0.65 -30.40
C LEU A 26 45.06 0.48 -28.87
N ALA A 27 46.15 0.16 -28.19
CA ALA A 27 46.14 -0.26 -26.79
C ALA A 27 46.85 0.73 -25.85
N ALA A 28 46.31 0.89 -24.65
CA ALA A 28 47.00 1.40 -23.46
C ALA A 28 46.38 0.75 -22.21
N GLY A 29 47.20 0.30 -21.26
CA GLY A 29 46.71 -0.33 -20.03
C GLY A 29 46.44 0.69 -18.92
N ALA A 30 45.37 0.47 -18.16
CA ALA A 30 45.13 1.15 -16.89
C ALA A 30 44.76 0.11 -15.83
N LEU A 31 45.55 0.01 -14.76
CA LEU A 31 45.20 -0.74 -13.56
C LEU A 31 44.17 0.06 -12.76
N ALA A 32 42.91 0.00 -13.17
CA ALA A 32 41.81 0.50 -12.37
C ALA A 32 41.68 -0.36 -11.11
N SER A 33 42.13 0.17 -9.97
CA SER A 33 41.86 -0.43 -8.67
C SER A 33 40.35 -0.56 -8.48
N ALA A 34 39.86 -1.77 -8.22
CA ALA A 34 38.47 -1.99 -7.85
C ALA A 34 38.19 -1.28 -6.53
N ALA A 35 37.57 -0.10 -6.60
CA ALA A 35 37.00 0.55 -5.44
C ALA A 35 35.82 -0.31 -4.98
N GLU A 36 35.93 -0.90 -3.79
CA GLU A 36 34.80 -1.55 -3.15
C GLU A 36 33.67 -0.52 -3.00
N PRO A 37 32.40 -0.89 -3.27
CA PRO A 37 31.29 0.02 -3.04
C PRO A 37 31.27 0.40 -1.55
N PRO A 38 31.06 1.68 -1.20
CA PRO A 38 31.09 2.10 0.19
C PRO A 38 30.01 1.35 0.97
N THR A 39 30.45 0.48 1.89
CA THR A 39 29.57 -0.21 2.81
C THR A 39 29.02 0.81 3.80
N SER A 40 27.86 1.37 3.47
CA SER A 40 27.11 2.31 4.31
C SER A 40 26.58 1.62 5.57
N ALA A 41 27.50 1.27 6.48
CA ALA A 41 27.23 0.76 7.81
C ALA A 41 26.72 1.89 8.71
N SER A 42 25.59 2.49 8.33
CA SER A 42 24.80 3.38 9.19
C SER A 42 24.46 2.63 10.46
N GLY A 43 25.01 3.08 11.58
CA GLY A 43 24.89 2.38 12.87
C GLY A 43 23.42 2.13 13.23
N THR A 44 23.12 0.92 13.73
CA THR A 44 21.77 0.46 14.11
C THR A 44 21.17 1.19 15.32
N THR A 45 21.82 2.27 15.79
CA THR A 45 21.47 3.15 16.90
C THR A 45 20.29 4.06 16.57
N GLY A 46 19.10 3.48 16.37
CA GLY A 46 17.88 4.24 16.12
C GLY A 46 16.61 3.43 15.86
N LEU A 47 16.75 2.16 15.42
CA LEU A 47 15.60 1.30 15.14
C LEU A 47 14.89 0.83 16.43
N PRO A 48 13.54 0.90 16.51
CA PRO A 48 12.84 0.49 17.72
C PRO A 48 12.91 -1.02 17.96
N PRO A 49 13.26 -1.49 19.18
CA PRO A 49 13.39 -2.91 19.47
C PRO A 49 12.01 -3.59 19.60
N SER A 50 11.61 -4.31 18.55
CA SER A 50 10.39 -5.14 18.52
C SER A 50 10.68 -6.64 18.45
N PRO A 51 9.76 -7.51 18.91
CA PRO A 51 9.65 -8.89 18.42
C PRO A 51 9.07 -8.89 16.99
N ARG A 52 9.00 -10.07 16.34
CA ARG A 52 8.43 -10.21 14.99
C ARG A 52 7.18 -11.07 14.99
N PHE A 53 6.32 -10.90 14.00
CA PHE A 53 5.17 -11.78 13.80
C PHE A 53 5.60 -13.13 13.20
N ALA A 54 5.00 -14.20 13.70
CA ALA A 54 5.14 -15.53 13.13
C ALA A 54 4.26 -15.64 11.87
N LEU A 55 4.85 -15.51 10.68
CA LEU A 55 4.09 -15.42 9.42
C LEU A 55 3.31 -16.69 9.06
N GLY A 56 3.76 -17.86 9.54
CA GLY A 56 3.08 -19.15 9.39
C GLY A 56 2.14 -19.51 10.56
N ALA A 57 1.74 -18.56 11.39
CA ALA A 57 0.72 -18.78 12.42
C ALA A 57 -0.70 -18.69 11.83
N GLU A 58 -1.67 -19.33 12.47
CA GLU A 58 -3.05 -19.35 12.00
C GLU A 58 -3.67 -17.94 12.07
N PRO A 59 -4.17 -17.37 10.95
CA PRO A 59 -4.76 -16.04 10.92
C PRO A 59 -6.13 -16.02 11.60
N ARG A 60 -6.42 -14.90 12.26
CA ARG A 60 -7.72 -14.64 12.92
C ARG A 60 -8.48 -13.56 12.17
N GLU A 61 -9.80 -13.55 12.29
CA GLU A 61 -10.64 -12.47 11.76
C GLU A 61 -10.88 -11.42 12.85
N LEU A 62 -10.85 -10.13 12.48
CA LEU A 62 -11.35 -9.03 13.29
C LEU A 62 -12.83 -8.80 12.99
N TRP A 63 -13.19 -8.77 11.70
CA TRP A 63 -14.56 -8.81 11.20
C TRP A 63 -14.57 -9.24 9.72
N ARG A 64 -15.74 -9.70 9.26
CA ARG A 64 -15.95 -10.33 7.96
C ARG A 64 -17.19 -9.79 7.28
N ARG A 65 -17.11 -9.61 5.95
CA ARG A 65 -18.23 -9.27 5.04
C ARG A 65 -18.98 -8.01 5.48
N LYS A 66 -18.25 -6.92 5.69
CA LYS A 66 -18.83 -5.58 5.95
C LYS A 66 -18.82 -4.71 4.68
N PRO A 67 -19.90 -3.98 4.37
CA PRO A 67 -19.83 -2.91 3.39
C PRO A 67 -18.91 -1.79 3.89
N LEU A 68 -18.33 -1.05 2.95
CA LEU A 68 -17.66 0.22 3.17
C LEU A 68 -18.50 1.33 2.50
N HIS A 69 -18.07 2.58 2.57
CA HIS A 69 -18.88 3.69 2.05
C HIS A 69 -19.16 3.59 0.54
N ASN A 70 -18.19 3.08 -0.23
CA ASN A 70 -18.36 2.81 -1.65
C ASN A 70 -18.37 1.31 -1.96
N ASN A 71 -18.96 0.95 -3.10
CA ASN A 71 -19.03 -0.43 -3.58
C ASN A 71 -17.78 -0.90 -4.34
N THR A 72 -16.68 -0.15 -4.23
CA THR A 72 -15.36 -0.38 -4.84
C THR A 72 -14.47 -1.26 -3.94
N VAL A 73 -13.38 -1.77 -4.49
CA VAL A 73 -12.39 -2.57 -3.76
C VAL A 73 -11.78 -1.73 -2.62
N LEU A 74 -11.57 -2.35 -1.45
CA LEU A 74 -10.73 -1.80 -0.36
C LEU A 74 -9.33 -1.54 -0.93
N GLN A 75 -8.62 -0.49 -0.49
CA GLN A 75 -7.24 -0.23 -0.93
C GLN A 75 -6.27 -0.20 0.24
N SER A 76 -6.69 0.32 1.39
CA SER A 76 -5.92 0.19 2.62
C SER A 76 -6.76 0.41 3.88
N LEU A 77 -6.20 0.02 5.02
CA LEU A 77 -6.75 0.24 6.35
C LEU A 77 -5.69 0.76 7.31
N ALA A 78 -6.10 1.46 8.37
CA ALA A 78 -5.28 1.81 9.52
C ALA A 78 -6.13 1.96 10.81
N PHE A 79 -5.50 1.87 11.98
CA PHE A 79 -6.17 1.82 13.28
C PHE A 79 -5.92 3.08 14.11
N ASP A 80 -7.00 3.69 14.59
CA ASP A 80 -6.97 4.61 15.73
C ASP A 80 -7.04 3.80 17.02
N ASN A 81 -5.87 3.37 17.49
CA ASN A 81 -5.73 2.56 18.69
C ASN A 81 -6.00 3.33 20.00
N VAL A 82 -6.24 4.66 19.93
CA VAL A 82 -6.61 5.48 21.10
C VAL A 82 -8.12 5.60 21.22
N HIS A 83 -8.82 5.87 20.12
CA HIS A 83 -10.27 6.09 20.12
C HIS A 83 -11.10 4.87 19.69
N GLY A 84 -10.47 3.77 19.26
CA GLY A 84 -11.17 2.54 18.86
C GLY A 84 -11.84 2.66 17.49
N HIS A 85 -11.18 3.29 16.53
CA HIS A 85 -11.67 3.40 15.15
C HIS A 85 -10.77 2.64 14.17
N ILE A 86 -11.34 2.30 13.02
CA ILE A 86 -10.61 1.87 11.82
C ILE A 86 -10.88 2.91 10.75
N TYR A 87 -9.87 3.27 9.97
CA TYR A 87 -10.01 4.10 8.78
C TYR A 87 -9.67 3.25 7.56
N THR A 88 -10.54 3.23 6.55
CA THR A 88 -10.36 2.46 5.32
C THR A 88 -10.44 3.36 4.10
N VAL A 89 -9.62 3.08 3.09
CA VAL A 89 -9.57 3.81 1.81
C VAL A 89 -10.08 2.93 0.67
N GLN A 90 -10.75 3.55 -0.30
CA GLN A 90 -11.21 2.96 -1.56
C GLN A 90 -11.03 3.99 -2.68
N LEU A 91 -11.00 3.57 -3.95
CA LEU A 91 -11.28 4.48 -5.07
C LEU A 91 -12.76 4.94 -5.01
N VAL A 92 -13.05 6.19 -5.34
CA VAL A 92 -14.45 6.68 -5.43
C VAL A 92 -15.20 5.92 -6.52
N GLN A 93 -16.41 5.45 -6.23
CA GLN A 93 -17.20 4.74 -7.23
C GLN A 93 -17.68 5.67 -8.37
N GLY A 94 -17.71 5.13 -9.58
CA GLY A 94 -18.28 5.82 -10.75
C GLY A 94 -19.78 6.07 -10.59
N GLY A 95 -20.26 7.15 -11.22
CA GLY A 95 -21.66 7.56 -11.17
C GLY A 95 -22.03 8.48 -9.99
N LEU A 96 -21.08 8.76 -9.08
CA LEU A 96 -21.24 9.83 -8.09
C LEU A 96 -20.90 11.20 -8.67
N GLN A 97 -21.66 12.21 -8.25
CA GLN A 97 -21.38 13.63 -8.40
C GLN A 97 -21.09 14.19 -7.00
N LEU A 98 -19.87 14.68 -6.79
CA LEU A 98 -19.45 15.28 -5.52
C LEU A 98 -19.73 16.79 -5.49
N PRO A 99 -19.83 17.42 -4.30
CA PRO A 99 -19.87 18.87 -4.15
C PRO A 99 -18.83 19.60 -5.03
N GLY A 100 -19.30 20.54 -5.85
CA GLY A 100 -18.48 21.32 -6.78
C GLY A 100 -18.40 20.76 -8.21
N GLU A 101 -18.86 19.52 -8.45
CA GLU A 101 -18.88 18.93 -9.80
C GLU A 101 -20.17 19.26 -10.57
N SER A 102 -20.05 19.44 -11.88
CA SER A 102 -21.18 19.80 -12.77
C SER A 102 -22.04 18.62 -13.22
N ALA A 103 -21.53 17.39 -13.13
CA ALA A 103 -22.20 16.15 -13.51
C ALA A 103 -21.54 14.94 -12.80
N PRO A 104 -22.21 13.77 -12.75
CA PRO A 104 -21.60 12.52 -12.31
C PRO A 104 -20.34 12.14 -13.09
N VAL A 105 -19.33 11.63 -12.39
CA VAL A 105 -18.02 11.26 -12.96
C VAL A 105 -17.87 9.74 -13.08
N SER A 106 -17.24 9.26 -14.15
CA SER A 106 -17.08 7.81 -14.38
C SER A 106 -16.01 7.19 -13.47
N GLY A 107 -16.08 5.88 -13.22
CA GLY A 107 -15.11 5.18 -12.36
C GLY A 107 -13.66 5.31 -12.87
N ALA A 108 -13.46 5.18 -14.18
CA ALA A 108 -12.16 5.39 -14.82
C ALA A 108 -11.66 6.85 -14.68
N GLN A 109 -12.55 7.83 -14.60
CA GLN A 109 -12.17 9.22 -14.32
C GLN A 109 -11.87 9.47 -12.83
N ARG A 110 -12.47 8.71 -11.90
CA ARG A 110 -12.08 8.73 -10.48
C ARG A 110 -10.68 8.16 -10.28
N ASP A 111 -10.44 6.98 -10.86
CA ASP A 111 -9.14 6.29 -10.84
C ASP A 111 -8.02 7.17 -11.45
N LEU A 112 -8.22 7.67 -12.67
CA LEU A 112 -7.27 8.55 -13.36
C LEU A 112 -6.94 9.85 -12.60
N ARG A 113 -7.88 10.36 -11.79
CA ARG A 113 -7.67 11.54 -10.93
C ARG A 113 -7.03 11.20 -9.59
N GLY A 114 -6.99 9.93 -9.18
CA GLY A 114 -6.70 9.55 -7.81
C GLY A 114 -7.75 10.08 -6.82
N ASP A 115 -9.03 10.03 -7.20
CA ASP A 115 -10.15 10.38 -6.32
C ASP A 115 -10.43 9.21 -5.36
N LEU A 116 -10.22 9.44 -4.06
CA LEU A 116 -10.39 8.45 -2.99
C LEU A 116 -11.62 8.72 -2.13
N ALA A 117 -12.22 7.64 -1.64
CA ALA A 117 -13.17 7.64 -0.56
C ALA A 117 -12.53 7.06 0.69
N LEU A 118 -12.82 7.69 1.83
CA LEU A 118 -12.23 7.32 3.11
C LEU A 118 -13.36 7.13 4.13
N THR A 119 -13.59 5.88 4.53
CA THR A 119 -14.60 5.50 5.52
C THR A 119 -13.98 5.46 6.91
N LYS A 120 -14.71 5.94 7.92
CA LYS A 120 -14.41 5.73 9.34
C LYS A 120 -15.34 4.64 9.88
N LEU A 121 -14.78 3.64 10.55
CA LEU A 121 -15.48 2.51 11.15
C LEU A 121 -15.24 2.42 12.66
N ASP A 122 -16.13 1.74 13.38
CA ASP A 122 -15.80 1.17 14.70
C ASP A 122 -14.95 -0.12 14.58
N LEU A 123 -14.47 -0.65 15.71
CA LEU A 123 -13.70 -1.91 15.72
C LEU A 123 -14.51 -3.15 15.29
N ALA A 124 -15.84 -3.06 15.16
CA ALA A 124 -16.70 -4.11 14.64
C ALA A 124 -17.01 -3.94 13.13
N GLY A 125 -16.44 -2.92 12.48
CA GLY A 125 -16.62 -2.64 11.05
C GLY A 125 -18.00 -2.06 10.71
N ASN A 126 -18.57 -1.21 11.57
CA ASN A 126 -19.77 -0.42 11.26
C ASN A 126 -19.38 1.01 10.87
N GLU A 127 -19.98 1.59 9.83
CA GLU A 127 -19.68 2.98 9.40
C GLU A 127 -20.08 4.01 10.47
N LEU A 128 -19.16 4.93 10.75
CA LEU A 128 -19.30 6.07 11.67
C LEU A 128 -19.20 7.42 10.93
N GLY A 129 -19.14 7.40 9.61
CA GLY A 129 -18.93 8.55 8.74
C GLY A 129 -17.90 8.29 7.63
N HIS A 130 -17.80 9.22 6.69
CA HIS A 130 -16.91 9.12 5.53
C HIS A 130 -16.46 10.52 5.06
N MET A 131 -15.43 10.55 4.21
CA MET A 131 -15.01 11.77 3.50
C MET A 131 -14.41 11.41 2.14
N TYR A 132 -14.38 12.38 1.23
CA TYR A 132 -13.83 12.25 -0.11
C TYR A 132 -12.52 13.03 -0.24
N LEU A 133 -11.56 12.48 -0.96
CA LEU A 133 -10.22 13.05 -1.18
C LEU A 133 -9.94 13.07 -2.69
N THR A 134 -10.27 14.17 -3.37
CA THR A 134 -10.15 14.29 -4.83
C THR A 134 -8.76 14.76 -5.24
N GLY A 135 -8.16 14.16 -6.27
CA GLY A 135 -6.80 14.49 -6.69
C GLY A 135 -5.68 13.98 -5.76
N PHE A 136 -5.93 12.92 -4.99
CA PHE A 136 -4.98 12.41 -3.98
C PHE A 136 -4.04 11.35 -4.56
N GLY A 137 -4.58 10.20 -4.99
CA GLY A 137 -3.81 9.08 -5.55
C GLY A 137 -4.60 7.77 -5.51
N HIS A 138 -3.93 6.62 -5.47
CA HIS A 138 -4.59 5.32 -5.64
C HIS A 138 -5.06 4.69 -4.31
N GLY A 139 -4.46 5.08 -3.18
CA GLY A 139 -4.94 4.74 -1.83
C GLY A 139 -4.30 3.49 -1.22
N VAL A 140 -3.24 2.96 -1.83
CA VAL A 140 -2.59 1.67 -1.50
C VAL A 140 -2.09 1.57 -0.05
N GLN A 141 -1.83 2.69 0.63
CA GLN A 141 -1.56 2.67 2.06
C GLN A 141 -1.87 4.00 2.77
N ILE A 142 -2.64 3.89 3.86
CA ILE A 142 -2.96 4.95 4.82
C ILE A 142 -2.29 4.71 6.19
N GLY A 143 -2.01 5.80 6.90
CA GLY A 143 -1.57 5.82 8.30
C GLY A 143 -2.45 6.71 9.18
N VAL A 144 -2.59 6.36 10.46
CA VAL A 144 -3.39 7.10 11.45
C VAL A 144 -2.48 7.65 12.56
N GLN A 145 -2.55 8.95 12.80
CA GLN A 145 -1.93 9.64 13.93
C GLN A 145 -3.03 10.14 14.89
N PRO A 146 -3.26 9.48 16.04
CA PRO A 146 -4.22 9.96 17.03
C PRO A 146 -3.86 11.36 17.56
N ALA A 147 -4.90 12.13 17.93
CA ALA A 147 -4.81 13.47 18.51
C ALA A 147 -5.87 13.63 19.61
N ALA A 148 -5.78 14.68 20.44
CA ALA A 148 -6.70 14.86 21.57
C ALA A 148 -8.21 14.95 21.19
N HIS A 149 -8.51 15.27 19.93
CA HIS A 149 -9.87 15.45 19.40
C HIS A 149 -10.06 14.68 18.07
N GLY A 150 -9.70 13.39 18.04
CA GLY A 150 -9.83 12.52 16.87
C GLY A 150 -8.48 12.10 16.29
N ALA A 151 -8.33 12.10 14.97
CA ALA A 151 -7.10 11.67 14.30
C ALA A 151 -6.70 12.58 13.14
N TYR A 152 -5.39 12.73 12.96
CA TYR A 152 -4.80 13.12 11.69
C TYR A 152 -4.52 11.88 10.85
N LEU A 153 -4.92 11.91 9.60
CA LEU A 153 -4.72 10.85 8.62
C LEU A 153 -3.58 11.23 7.69
N TRP A 154 -2.80 10.24 7.29
CA TRP A 154 -1.65 10.35 6.41
C TRP A 154 -1.84 9.41 5.22
N THR A 155 -1.89 9.96 4.02
CA THR A 155 -1.85 9.17 2.77
C THR A 155 -1.20 10.02 1.68
N GLU A 156 -1.18 9.52 0.45
CA GLU A 156 -0.67 10.19 -0.74
C GLU A 156 -1.57 11.37 -1.17
N THR A 157 -0.99 12.41 -1.76
CA THR A 157 -1.72 13.53 -2.37
C THR A 157 -0.95 14.12 -3.57
N LYS A 158 -1.59 15.01 -4.33
CA LYS A 158 -1.15 15.48 -5.66
C LYS A 158 -0.96 14.32 -6.63
N ALA A 159 -2.08 13.74 -7.04
CA ALA A 159 -2.15 12.66 -8.00
C ALA A 159 -1.54 13.05 -9.36
N VAL A 160 -0.75 12.15 -9.93
CA VAL A 160 -0.24 12.18 -11.30
C VAL A 160 -0.48 10.84 -11.98
N ALA A 161 -0.90 10.85 -13.24
CA ALA A 161 -1.16 9.64 -14.03
C ALA A 161 -0.16 9.52 -15.18
N ASP A 162 1.07 9.11 -14.88
CA ASP A 162 2.14 8.87 -15.85
C ASP A 162 1.89 7.63 -16.74
N ASP A 163 1.12 6.65 -16.24
CA ASP A 163 0.62 5.52 -17.00
C ASP A 163 -0.64 5.85 -17.84
N GLY A 164 -1.27 7.00 -17.60
CA GLY A 164 -2.49 7.45 -18.30
C GLY A 164 -3.77 6.70 -17.91
N VAL A 165 -3.76 5.92 -16.82
CA VAL A 165 -4.89 5.11 -16.34
C VAL A 165 -5.21 5.40 -14.87
N HIS A 166 -4.20 5.46 -14.01
CA HIS A 166 -4.31 5.53 -12.56
C HIS A 166 -3.63 6.80 -12.02
N GLY A 167 -4.27 7.52 -11.12
CA GLY A 167 -3.68 8.65 -10.42
C GLY A 167 -2.87 8.20 -9.20
N TRP A 168 -1.61 8.60 -9.10
CA TRP A 168 -0.70 8.25 -8.00
C TRP A 168 -0.18 9.50 -7.29
N GLY A 169 -0.25 9.56 -5.96
CA GLY A 169 0.11 10.75 -5.19
C GLY A 169 1.61 10.96 -5.06
N SER A 170 2.08 12.11 -5.53
CA SER A 170 3.50 12.49 -5.57
C SER A 170 4.08 13.00 -4.24
N VAL A 171 3.24 13.38 -3.27
CA VAL A 171 3.68 13.83 -1.92
C VAL A 171 2.77 13.26 -0.83
N LEU A 172 3.19 13.28 0.43
CA LEU A 172 2.31 12.88 1.54
C LEU A 172 1.39 14.05 1.94
N GLY A 173 0.11 13.78 2.13
CA GLY A 173 -0.87 14.68 2.71
C GLY A 173 -1.23 14.28 4.13
N ARG A 174 -1.15 15.24 5.06
CA ARG A 174 -1.60 15.12 6.46
C ARG A 174 -2.80 16.03 6.70
N PHE A 175 -3.93 15.46 7.08
CA PHE A 175 -5.21 16.17 7.26
C PHE A 175 -6.01 15.58 8.42
N ALA A 176 -7.00 16.30 8.94
CA ALA A 176 -7.92 15.77 9.95
C ALA A 176 -9.12 15.08 9.29
N PHE A 177 -9.66 14.03 9.92
CA PHE A 177 -10.94 13.45 9.48
C PHE A 177 -12.09 14.42 9.78
N VAL A 178 -12.95 14.67 8.78
CA VAL A 178 -14.19 15.45 8.92
C VAL A 178 -15.28 14.74 8.12
N ASP A 179 -16.36 14.35 8.79
CA ASP A 179 -17.47 13.62 8.18
C ASP A 179 -18.21 14.45 7.12
N GLY A 180 -18.58 13.82 6.01
CA GLY A 180 -19.23 14.45 4.85
C GLY A 180 -18.34 15.43 4.05
N ALA A 181 -17.07 15.58 4.40
CA ALA A 181 -16.18 16.54 3.73
C ALA A 181 -15.67 16.04 2.38
N VAL A 182 -15.30 17.00 1.51
CA VAL A 182 -14.49 16.76 0.30
C VAL A 182 -13.20 17.57 0.44
N LEU A 183 -12.05 16.92 0.36
CA LEU A 183 -10.73 17.57 0.34
C LEU A 183 -10.11 17.50 -1.05
N THR A 184 -9.42 18.58 -1.43
CA THR A 184 -8.46 18.66 -2.53
C THR A 184 -7.05 18.81 -1.97
N PRO A 185 -5.96 18.67 -2.76
CA PRO A 185 -4.59 18.90 -2.29
C PRO A 185 -4.37 20.32 -1.74
N ASP A 186 -5.17 21.30 -2.19
CA ASP A 186 -5.07 22.72 -1.83
C ASP A 186 -6.04 23.13 -0.72
N THR A 187 -6.74 22.19 -0.07
CA THR A 187 -7.73 22.50 0.96
C THR A 187 -7.08 23.01 2.25
N PRO A 188 -7.51 24.17 2.80
CA PRO A 188 -6.94 24.73 4.02
C PRO A 188 -6.94 23.75 5.20
N GLY A 189 -5.79 23.62 5.86
CA GLY A 189 -5.57 22.67 6.96
C GLY A 189 -4.94 21.34 6.54
N LEU A 190 -4.90 21.01 5.25
CA LEU A 190 -4.05 19.94 4.74
C LEU A 190 -2.58 20.41 4.75
N THR A 191 -1.71 19.62 5.36
CA THR A 191 -0.26 19.83 5.35
C THR A 191 0.38 18.85 4.36
N GLN A 192 1.08 19.36 3.35
CA GLN A 192 1.83 18.53 2.40
C GLN A 192 3.27 18.33 2.90
N VAL A 193 3.79 17.11 2.78
CA VAL A 193 5.16 16.74 3.19
C VAL A 193 5.80 15.92 2.07
N ALA A 194 6.95 16.37 1.58
CA ALA A 194 7.72 15.70 0.52
C ALA A 194 9.15 15.41 1.00
N PRO A 195 9.37 14.30 1.74
CA PRO A 195 10.67 14.01 2.34
C PRO A 195 11.75 13.63 1.33
N VAL A 196 11.35 13.03 0.20
CA VAL A 196 12.23 12.51 -0.83
C VAL A 196 12.05 13.36 -2.10
N PRO A 197 13.03 14.20 -2.48
CA PRO A 197 12.99 14.94 -3.73
C PRO A 197 12.92 14.00 -4.94
N GLY A 198 12.12 14.36 -5.95
CA GLY A 198 11.94 13.56 -7.16
C GLY A 198 11.04 12.32 -7.00
N ALA A 199 10.38 12.14 -5.86
CA ALA A 199 9.41 11.06 -5.70
C ALA A 199 8.15 11.31 -6.54
N ASP A 200 7.70 10.30 -7.29
CA ASP A 200 6.55 10.38 -8.21
C ASP A 200 5.37 9.48 -7.82
N ARG A 201 5.60 8.48 -6.98
CA ARG A 201 4.59 7.73 -6.23
C ARG A 201 4.99 7.69 -4.77
N THR A 202 4.07 7.99 -3.87
CA THR A 202 4.27 7.99 -2.42
C THR A 202 3.06 7.38 -1.73
N THR A 203 3.22 6.81 -0.54
CA THR A 203 2.14 6.46 0.40
C THR A 203 2.72 6.46 1.82
N ALA A 204 1.89 6.30 2.86
CA ALA A 204 2.38 6.21 4.24
C ALA A 204 1.61 5.18 5.08
N THR A 205 2.33 4.44 5.93
CA THR A 205 1.78 3.67 7.06
C THR A 205 2.39 4.17 8.37
N ILE A 206 1.70 3.98 9.50
CA ILE A 206 2.16 4.40 10.83
C ILE A 206 2.26 3.19 11.75
N ASP A 207 3.37 3.12 12.49
CA ASP A 207 3.57 2.21 13.61
C ASP A 207 3.12 2.88 14.92
N PRO A 208 1.97 2.49 15.50
CA PRO A 208 1.42 3.09 16.70
C PRO A 208 2.15 2.67 17.98
N ALA A 209 3.00 1.62 17.95
CA ALA A 209 3.73 1.16 19.13
C ALA A 209 5.02 1.95 19.37
N TYR A 210 5.64 2.44 18.29
CA TYR A 210 6.94 3.11 18.35
C TYR A 210 6.96 4.53 17.78
N GLY A 211 5.83 5.04 17.29
CA GLY A 211 5.70 6.42 16.84
C GLY A 211 6.52 6.72 15.58
N THR A 212 6.58 5.76 14.65
CA THR A 212 7.27 5.92 13.37
C THR A 212 6.27 5.94 12.20
N LEU A 213 6.63 6.66 11.14
CA LEU A 213 5.94 6.63 9.85
C LEU A 213 6.87 5.94 8.85
N THR A 214 6.35 4.98 8.10
CA THR A 214 7.05 4.44 6.93
C THR A 214 6.41 4.96 5.66
N MET A 215 7.23 5.58 4.82
CA MET A 215 6.87 6.07 3.49
C MET A 215 7.43 5.12 2.44
N ARG A 216 6.55 4.38 1.75
CA ARG A 216 6.90 3.76 0.46
C ARG A 216 6.93 4.87 -0.59
N HIS A 217 8.00 4.95 -1.35
CA HIS A 217 8.20 5.97 -2.38
C HIS A 217 8.84 5.38 -3.63
N ARG A 218 8.62 6.01 -4.80
CA ARG A 218 9.27 5.67 -6.07
C ARG A 218 10.07 6.87 -6.58
N VAL A 219 11.32 6.63 -6.97
CA VAL A 219 12.21 7.59 -7.67
C VAL A 219 12.84 6.85 -8.84
N ASP A 220 12.88 7.47 -10.02
CA ASP A 220 13.42 6.89 -11.26
C ASP A 220 12.86 5.48 -11.58
N GLY A 221 11.59 5.24 -11.26
CA GLY A 221 10.92 3.94 -11.41
C GLY A 221 11.16 2.92 -10.29
N HIS A 222 12.14 3.14 -9.41
CA HIS A 222 12.52 2.20 -8.35
C HIS A 222 11.79 2.50 -7.03
N PHE A 223 11.12 1.48 -6.46
CA PHE A 223 10.45 1.58 -5.16
C PHE A 223 11.41 1.35 -3.98
N ARG A 224 11.27 2.18 -2.94
CA ARG A 224 12.01 2.12 -1.68
C ARG A 224 11.06 2.42 -0.52
N TYR A 225 11.50 2.10 0.70
CA TYR A 225 10.80 2.38 1.94
C TYR A 225 11.72 3.18 2.87
N ALA A 226 11.27 4.34 3.33
CA ALA A 226 11.98 5.16 4.31
C ALA A 226 11.17 5.24 5.61
N MET A 227 11.83 5.04 6.76
CA MET A 227 11.23 5.17 8.09
C MET A 227 11.63 6.52 8.71
N TYR A 228 10.66 7.24 9.27
CA TYR A 228 10.82 8.50 9.98
C TYR A 228 10.24 8.39 11.39
N ARG A 229 10.68 9.26 12.32
CA ARG A 229 9.92 9.49 13.56
C ARG A 229 8.70 10.36 13.25
N LEU A 230 7.50 9.90 13.58
CA LEU A 230 6.23 10.52 13.17
C LEU A 230 6.10 11.96 13.69
N GLU A 231 6.46 12.21 14.94
CA GLU A 231 6.46 13.55 15.54
C GLU A 231 7.41 14.50 14.81
N GLN A 232 8.65 14.08 14.58
CA GLN A 232 9.65 14.88 13.88
C GLN A 232 9.21 15.21 12.44
N LEU A 233 8.65 14.23 11.73
CA LEU A 233 8.13 14.41 10.38
C LEU A 233 6.89 15.33 10.35
N ALA A 234 6.00 15.22 11.33
CA ALA A 234 4.87 16.13 11.50
C ALA A 234 5.29 17.59 11.76
N HIS A 235 6.52 17.80 12.26
CA HIS A 235 7.16 19.11 12.43
C HIS A 235 8.16 19.45 11.31
N GLY A 236 8.12 18.75 10.17
CA GLY A 236 8.90 19.08 8.97
C GLY A 236 10.36 18.57 8.97
N VAL A 237 10.76 17.75 9.93
CA VAL A 237 12.10 17.14 9.96
C VAL A 237 12.08 15.87 9.10
N VAL A 238 12.59 16.00 7.87
CA VAL A 238 12.55 14.97 6.81
C VAL A 238 13.75 14.01 6.82
N GLN A 239 14.41 13.81 7.96
CA GLN A 239 15.54 12.87 8.07
C GLN A 239 15.04 11.44 8.35
N PRO A 240 15.26 10.45 7.45
CA PRO A 240 14.94 9.07 7.75
C PRO A 240 15.89 8.48 8.80
N ILE A 241 15.36 7.57 9.62
CA ILE A 241 16.10 6.77 10.61
C ILE A 241 16.48 5.37 10.11
N ALA A 242 15.87 4.92 9.00
CA ALA A 242 16.28 3.77 8.21
C ALA A 242 15.67 3.86 6.79
N GLU A 243 16.31 3.22 5.81
CA GLU A 243 15.82 3.13 4.44
C GLU A 243 16.22 1.80 3.82
N VAL A 244 15.29 1.16 3.09
CA VAL A 244 15.53 -0.11 2.36
C VAL A 244 14.90 -0.05 0.97
N ALA A 245 15.47 -0.77 0.00
CA ALA A 245 14.82 -0.99 -1.29
C ALA A 245 13.58 -1.89 -1.14
N GLN A 246 12.65 -1.83 -2.10
CA GLN A 246 11.66 -2.89 -2.24
C GLN A 246 12.36 -4.20 -2.66
N PRO A 247 12.16 -5.34 -1.97
CA PRO A 247 12.81 -6.58 -2.35
C PRO A 247 12.29 -7.16 -3.67
N ASP A 248 13.19 -7.65 -4.52
CA ASP A 248 12.88 -8.31 -5.79
C ASP A 248 12.19 -9.70 -5.64
N VAL A 249 11.94 -10.15 -4.41
CA VAL A 249 11.24 -11.42 -4.11
C VAL A 249 9.72 -11.31 -4.26
N LEU A 250 9.18 -10.09 -4.40
CA LEU A 250 7.77 -9.89 -4.71
C LEU A 250 7.54 -10.32 -6.17
N ALA A 251 6.67 -11.31 -6.35
CA ALA A 251 6.43 -12.00 -7.62
C ALA A 251 5.03 -11.72 -8.20
N THR A 252 4.22 -10.95 -7.47
CA THR A 252 2.83 -10.60 -7.78
C THR A 252 2.57 -9.13 -7.44
N ASP A 253 1.37 -8.64 -7.74
CA ASP A 253 1.00 -7.24 -7.53
C ASP A 253 1.15 -6.86 -6.04
N PHE A 254 1.67 -5.66 -5.78
CA PHE A 254 1.95 -5.18 -4.43
C PHE A 254 0.73 -4.48 -3.83
N GLN A 255 0.30 -4.94 -2.65
CA GLN A 255 -1.02 -4.62 -2.11
C GLN A 255 -1.01 -4.00 -0.70
N GLY A 256 0.15 -3.63 -0.15
CA GLY A 256 0.20 -2.90 1.13
C GLY A 256 1.38 -3.24 2.03
N TYR A 257 1.53 -2.47 3.11
CA TYR A 257 2.66 -2.63 4.03
C TYR A 257 2.44 -2.04 5.43
N ALA A 258 3.07 -2.67 6.43
CA ALA A 258 3.07 -2.22 7.82
C ALA A 258 4.48 -2.33 8.42
N THR A 259 4.85 -1.39 9.27
CA THR A 259 6.07 -1.48 10.11
C THR A 259 5.68 -1.84 11.53
N TYR A 260 6.47 -2.72 12.16
CA TYR A 260 6.44 -2.94 13.61
C TYR A 260 7.87 -2.98 14.16
N GLY A 261 8.33 -1.83 14.67
CA GLY A 261 9.68 -1.56 15.13
C GLY A 261 10.73 -1.83 14.06
N ARG A 262 11.65 -2.78 14.31
CA ARG A 262 12.75 -3.13 13.40
C ARG A 262 12.35 -3.97 12.18
N TYR A 263 11.06 -4.25 11.98
CA TYR A 263 10.56 -5.10 10.90
C TYR A 263 9.53 -4.38 10.02
N LEU A 264 9.70 -4.52 8.70
CA LEU A 264 8.75 -4.14 7.66
C LEU A 264 8.03 -5.41 7.18
N TYR A 265 6.72 -5.32 7.00
CA TYR A 265 5.86 -6.38 6.50
C TYR A 265 5.21 -5.89 5.21
N LEU A 266 5.28 -6.71 4.16
CA LEU A 266 4.75 -6.42 2.82
C LEU A 266 3.72 -7.50 2.49
N ILE A 267 2.59 -7.12 1.87
CA ILE A 267 1.62 -8.07 1.29
C ILE A 267 1.57 -7.91 -0.23
N GLU A 268 1.49 -9.04 -0.92
CA GLU A 268 1.37 -9.14 -2.37
C GLU A 268 0.29 -10.18 -2.74
N GLY A 269 -0.29 -10.06 -3.93
CA GLY A 269 -1.23 -11.04 -4.51
C GLY A 269 -2.33 -10.39 -5.35
N ASN A 270 -3.04 -11.21 -6.12
CA ASN A 270 -4.12 -10.77 -7.02
C ASN A 270 -5.48 -11.36 -6.63
N ALA A 271 -6.58 -10.73 -7.06
CA ALA A 271 -7.91 -11.33 -7.07
C ALA A 271 -7.96 -12.79 -7.56
N TYR A 272 -8.75 -13.62 -6.88
CA TYR A 272 -9.18 -14.91 -7.41
C TYR A 272 -9.72 -14.80 -8.84
N GLY A 273 -9.17 -15.61 -9.74
CA GLY A 273 -9.44 -15.57 -11.19
C GLY A 273 -8.27 -15.01 -12.00
N HIS A 274 -7.31 -14.31 -11.38
CA HIS A 274 -6.06 -13.93 -12.03
C HIS A 274 -5.13 -15.15 -12.23
N VAL A 275 -4.19 -15.04 -13.17
CA VAL A 275 -3.24 -16.12 -13.48
C VAL A 275 -2.37 -16.41 -12.26
N GLY A 276 -2.53 -17.61 -11.69
CA GLY A 276 -1.85 -18.04 -10.46
C GLY A 276 -2.63 -17.77 -9.17
N SER A 277 -3.69 -16.96 -9.19
CA SER A 277 -4.58 -16.76 -8.03
C SER A 277 -5.90 -17.51 -8.23
N THR A 278 -5.96 -18.73 -7.69
CA THR A 278 -7.16 -19.60 -7.75
C THR A 278 -7.58 -20.09 -6.36
N PRO A 279 -8.88 -20.22 -6.07
CA PRO A 279 -9.35 -20.84 -4.81
C PRO A 279 -8.79 -22.26 -4.63
N PRO A 280 -8.55 -22.72 -3.38
CA PRO A 280 -8.70 -21.99 -2.12
C PRO A 280 -7.42 -21.24 -1.68
N THR A 281 -6.29 -21.36 -2.39
CA THR A 281 -5.01 -20.80 -1.91
C THR A 281 -4.77 -19.37 -2.36
N GLY A 282 -5.16 -19.03 -3.60
CA GLY A 282 -4.69 -17.83 -4.28
C GLY A 282 -3.17 -17.81 -4.44
N ASN A 283 -2.63 -16.60 -4.63
CA ASN A 283 -1.20 -16.31 -4.63
C ASN A 283 -0.79 -15.29 -3.55
N THR A 284 -1.65 -15.02 -2.57
CA THR A 284 -1.35 -14.03 -1.51
C THR A 284 -0.16 -14.46 -0.66
N VAL A 285 0.82 -13.57 -0.50
CA VAL A 285 2.02 -13.82 0.30
C VAL A 285 2.31 -12.63 1.22
N ILE A 286 2.74 -12.91 2.45
CA ILE A 286 3.29 -11.91 3.37
C ILE A 286 4.80 -12.11 3.47
N THR A 287 5.57 -11.03 3.33
CA THR A 287 7.04 -11.00 3.40
C THR A 287 7.49 -10.13 4.58
N ARG A 288 8.41 -10.63 5.42
CA ARG A 288 9.07 -9.85 6.50
C ARG A 288 10.48 -9.44 6.08
N VAL A 289 10.73 -8.13 6.09
CA VAL A 289 12.01 -7.49 5.79
C VAL A 289 12.58 -6.88 7.07
N ARG A 290 13.90 -6.99 7.28
CA ARG A 290 14.61 -6.36 8.39
C ARG A 290 15.05 -4.94 8.02
N TRP A 291 14.74 -3.96 8.86
CA TRP A 291 15.03 -2.55 8.57
C TRP A 291 16.50 -2.14 8.60
N SER A 292 17.41 -2.96 9.16
CA SER A 292 18.83 -2.61 9.29
C SER A 292 19.66 -2.87 8.03
N ASP A 293 19.17 -3.70 7.11
CA ASP A 293 19.93 -4.25 5.99
C ASP A 293 19.07 -4.59 4.75
N GLY A 294 17.75 -4.50 4.84
CA GLY A 294 16.84 -4.87 3.75
C GLY A 294 16.69 -6.38 3.54
N VAL A 295 17.24 -7.21 4.43
CA VAL A 295 17.19 -8.66 4.28
C VAL A 295 15.77 -9.16 4.51
N VAL A 296 15.25 -9.92 3.54
CA VAL A 296 14.04 -10.74 3.70
C VAL A 296 14.36 -11.87 4.68
N GLU A 297 13.74 -11.85 5.86
CA GLU A 297 13.93 -12.91 6.86
C GLU A 297 13.02 -14.13 6.63
N ASP A 298 11.85 -13.90 6.02
CA ASP A 298 10.72 -14.82 6.03
C ASP A 298 9.68 -14.39 4.98
N ARG A 299 9.04 -15.34 4.32
CA ARG A 299 8.04 -15.12 3.28
C ARG A 299 7.09 -16.33 3.24
N GLN A 300 5.83 -16.13 3.59
CA GLN A 300 4.84 -17.21 3.76
C GLN A 300 3.55 -16.93 2.96
N PRO A 301 2.95 -17.96 2.33
CA PRO A 301 1.59 -17.85 1.77
C PRO A 301 0.58 -17.50 2.87
N CYS A 302 -0.32 -16.55 2.59
CA CYS A 302 -1.39 -16.17 3.50
C CYS A 302 -2.69 -16.90 3.13
N THR A 303 -3.09 -17.85 3.97
CA THR A 303 -4.30 -18.68 3.83
C THR A 303 -5.57 -18.04 4.40
N ALA A 304 -5.48 -16.83 4.97
CA ALA A 304 -6.60 -16.16 5.62
C ALA A 304 -7.78 -15.97 4.67
N ALA A 305 -9.01 -16.22 5.16
CA ALA A 305 -10.25 -16.10 4.40
C ALA A 305 -10.23 -16.80 3.01
N ALA A 306 -9.63 -18.01 2.95
CA ALA A 306 -9.56 -18.86 1.76
C ALA A 306 -10.92 -19.28 1.17
N ASP A 307 -12.02 -19.10 1.91
CA ASP A 307 -13.38 -19.49 1.56
C ASP A 307 -14.21 -18.38 0.87
N LEU A 308 -13.62 -17.22 0.62
CA LEU A 308 -14.27 -16.11 -0.08
C LEU A 308 -14.45 -16.42 -1.57
N ALA A 309 -15.50 -15.88 -2.20
CA ALA A 309 -15.82 -16.14 -3.60
C ALA A 309 -14.97 -15.26 -4.54
N PHE A 310 -14.88 -13.98 -4.22
CA PHE A 310 -13.85 -13.07 -4.69
C PHE A 310 -12.88 -12.83 -3.53
N ARG A 311 -11.57 -12.87 -3.78
CA ARG A 311 -10.56 -12.67 -2.75
C ARG A 311 -9.36 -11.94 -3.32
N GLU A 312 -9.22 -10.68 -2.95
CA GLU A 312 -8.10 -9.82 -3.30
C GLU A 312 -7.51 -9.25 -2.00
N PRO A 313 -6.21 -9.43 -1.70
CA PRO A 313 -5.58 -8.91 -0.49
C PRO A 313 -5.37 -7.41 -0.62
N GLU A 314 -5.71 -6.64 0.42
CA GLU A 314 -5.80 -5.17 0.35
C GLU A 314 -5.37 -4.49 1.67
N GLY A 315 -4.21 -3.83 1.66
CA GLY A 315 -3.62 -3.08 2.76
C GLY A 315 -3.05 -3.90 3.92
N MET A 316 -2.16 -3.28 4.70
CA MET A 316 -1.75 -3.78 6.03
C MET A 316 -1.73 -2.67 7.09
N ALA A 317 -1.88 -3.01 8.36
CA ALA A 317 -1.68 -2.10 9.49
C ALA A 317 -1.34 -2.82 10.79
N ILE A 318 -0.84 -2.07 11.79
CA ILE A 318 -0.69 -2.57 13.15
C ILE A 318 -1.88 -2.11 14.01
N GLN A 319 -2.59 -3.08 14.59
CA GLN A 319 -3.55 -2.85 15.68
C GLN A 319 -2.87 -3.14 17.02
N LEU A 320 -3.16 -2.35 18.06
CA LEU A 320 -2.74 -2.58 19.44
C LEU A 320 -3.96 -2.90 20.30
N VAL A 321 -3.95 -4.07 20.95
CA VAL A 321 -5.04 -4.52 21.83
C VAL A 321 -4.48 -4.81 23.21
N GLY A 322 -4.79 -3.96 24.18
CA GLY A 322 -4.19 -4.04 25.54
C GLY A 322 -2.66 -3.97 25.51
N GLY A 323 -2.09 -3.13 24.63
CA GLY A 323 -0.66 -3.01 24.39
C GLY A 323 -0.02 -4.13 23.56
N ARG A 324 -0.77 -5.18 23.19
CA ARG A 324 -0.26 -6.29 22.35
C ARG A 324 -0.44 -5.98 20.87
N PRO A 325 0.59 -6.18 20.03
CA PRO A 325 0.51 -5.86 18.62
C PRO A 325 -0.20 -6.96 17.82
N ARG A 326 -0.82 -6.58 16.71
CA ARG A 326 -1.43 -7.46 15.71
C ARG A 326 -1.08 -6.95 14.32
N LEU A 327 -0.59 -7.84 13.45
CA LEU A 327 -0.37 -7.53 12.03
C LEU A 327 -1.68 -7.79 11.30
N ALA A 328 -2.44 -6.74 11.04
CA ALA A 328 -3.73 -6.79 10.37
C ALA A 328 -3.57 -6.51 8.86
N PHE A 329 -4.47 -7.09 8.07
CA PHE A 329 -4.51 -6.96 6.61
C PHE A 329 -5.94 -7.20 6.10
N GLY A 330 -6.32 -6.53 5.02
CA GLY A 330 -7.65 -6.61 4.44
C GLY A 330 -7.77 -7.65 3.32
N PHE A 331 -9.00 -8.02 3.02
CA PHE A 331 -9.39 -8.61 1.75
C PHE A 331 -10.68 -7.97 1.23
N ALA A 332 -10.78 -7.79 -0.08
CA ALA A 332 -12.04 -7.53 -0.76
C ALA A 332 -12.73 -8.83 -1.20
N GLU A 333 -14.06 -8.83 -1.11
CA GLU A 333 -14.99 -9.92 -1.45
C GLU A 333 -16.23 -9.32 -2.16
N THR A 334 -16.98 -10.16 -2.85
CA THR A 334 -18.28 -9.84 -3.47
C THR A 334 -19.45 -10.28 -2.58
N ILE A 335 -20.56 -9.54 -2.58
CA ILE A 335 -21.77 -9.92 -1.83
C ILE A 335 -22.28 -11.32 -2.23
N SER A 336 -22.28 -11.63 -3.54
CA SER A 336 -22.59 -12.99 -4.03
C SER A 336 -22.11 -13.20 -5.47
N ALA A 337 -22.20 -14.42 -5.98
CA ALA A 337 -21.94 -14.74 -7.39
C ALA A 337 -22.84 -13.96 -8.40
N THR A 338 -23.93 -13.34 -7.93
CA THR A 338 -24.83 -12.48 -8.71
C THR A 338 -24.82 -11.02 -8.27
N ASP A 339 -24.05 -10.66 -7.24
CA ASP A 339 -23.96 -9.31 -6.68
C ASP A 339 -22.48 -8.94 -6.51
N SER A 340 -21.98 -8.16 -7.47
CA SER A 340 -20.57 -7.80 -7.60
C SER A 340 -20.13 -6.60 -6.76
N HIS A 341 -21.05 -5.96 -6.00
CA HIS A 341 -20.67 -4.91 -5.05
C HIS A 341 -19.64 -5.45 -4.05
N LYS A 342 -18.66 -4.63 -3.71
CA LYS A 342 -17.53 -5.05 -2.88
C LYS A 342 -17.82 -4.85 -1.39
N ILE A 343 -17.37 -5.82 -0.61
CA ILE A 343 -17.41 -5.85 0.84
C ILE A 343 -16.03 -6.28 1.36
N ALA A 344 -15.67 -5.84 2.56
CA ALA A 344 -14.36 -6.09 3.14
C ALA A 344 -14.39 -7.21 4.21
N VAL A 345 -13.24 -7.85 4.38
CA VAL A 345 -12.88 -8.71 5.51
C VAL A 345 -11.55 -8.17 6.06
N VAL A 346 -11.38 -8.15 7.38
CA VAL A 346 -10.11 -7.80 8.01
C VAL A 346 -9.62 -8.95 8.87
N CYS A 347 -8.44 -9.45 8.53
CA CYS A 347 -7.75 -10.54 9.21
C CYS A 347 -6.52 -10.00 9.96
N TYR A 348 -5.96 -10.79 10.88
CA TYR A 348 -4.71 -10.48 11.56
C TYR A 348 -3.93 -11.70 12.06
N LEU A 349 -2.63 -11.50 12.26
CA LEU A 349 -1.76 -12.39 13.03
C LEU A 349 -1.47 -11.76 14.40
N ASP A 350 -1.62 -12.53 15.49
CA ASP A 350 -1.31 -12.10 16.87
C ASP A 350 -0.20 -12.92 17.57
N GLN A 351 0.35 -13.94 16.89
CA GLN A 351 1.49 -14.71 17.39
C GLN A 351 2.83 -14.04 17.04
N LEU A 352 3.72 -13.98 18.04
CA LEU A 352 5.07 -13.43 17.94
C LEU A 352 6.15 -14.53 17.98
N ALA A 353 7.33 -14.24 17.45
CA ALA A 353 8.52 -15.09 17.32
C ALA A 353 9.84 -14.27 17.26
#